data_AF-A0A9D8SWM8-F1
#
_entry.id   AF-A0A9D8SWM8-F1
#
_cell.length_a   1.000
_cell.length_b   1.000
_cell.length_c   1.000
_cell.angle_alpha   90.00
_cell.angle_beta   90.00
_cell.angle_gamma   90.00
#
_symmetry.space_group_name_H-M   'P 1'
#
loop_
_entity.id
_entity.type
_entity.pdbx_description
1 polymer ?
#
loop_
_entity_poly.entity_id
_entity_poly.type
_entity_poly.pdbx_seq_one_letter_code
_entity_poly.pdbx_strand_id
1 'polypeptide(L)'
;EYISLHPDYSHLYDFICRFDEKIYDAELSSTYDSVFVNYNPLLQDPKYGMGDIANEDSLYTMILPDNAAWQAAYDRISPYFRPFNKEVALADSIQKVQTSLAIVEGLSFRQAIVAPAKDDSLLTVTQKLIYGAGDYLNGYEALEASNGMMYLAKGQLNANDTCVWNHVINLEAENMDYRQSLSGTNAYIRTTDINSLVQNVSDASYLEVSSGNVDGGIVFDIPNTLAATYDVYVDFVSPLVDGENMREEKTKLVFQLKFMGDNGRQTIKNNNTATEVAVPEKGGIVSVKAFSAVPFPVADFYDNMWKLDKDNIGVDIAETTTLQVKTKVSSTDAKKGYVRKFRIDRIRLVPSVK
;
A
#
# COMPACT_ATOMS: atom_id res chain seq x y z
N GLU A 1 27.31 -2.17 11.93
CA GLU A 1 28.56 -1.72 12.60
C GLU A 1 28.68 -0.19 12.69
N TYR A 2 28.54 0.56 11.59
CA TYR A 2 28.70 2.03 11.65
C TYR A 2 27.82 2.71 12.72
N ILE A 3 26.52 2.42 12.71
CA ILE A 3 25.53 3.04 13.62
C ILE A 3 25.73 2.65 15.11
N SER A 4 26.42 1.54 15.40
CA SER A 4 26.72 1.15 16.80
C SER A 4 27.92 1.89 17.40
N LEU A 5 28.76 2.49 16.55
CA LEU A 5 29.96 3.22 16.95
C LEU A 5 29.77 4.74 16.95
N HIS A 6 28.66 5.23 16.40
CA HIS A 6 28.38 6.66 16.24
C HIS A 6 27.10 7.04 17.01
N PRO A 7 27.22 7.67 18.20
CA PRO A 7 26.09 8.03 19.05
C PRO A 7 25.05 8.94 18.37
N ASP A 8 25.46 9.69 17.35
CA ASP A 8 24.57 10.55 16.57
C ASP A 8 23.53 9.75 15.75
N TYR A 9 23.64 8.42 15.67
CA TYR A 9 22.69 7.51 15.01
C TYR A 9 22.01 6.55 15.99
N SER A 10 22.07 6.83 17.29
CA SER A 10 21.55 5.94 18.34
C SER A 10 20.05 5.63 18.18
N HIS A 11 19.24 6.56 17.68
CA HIS A 11 17.81 6.29 17.47
C HIS A 11 17.54 5.17 16.46
N LEU A 12 18.28 5.18 15.34
CA LEU A 12 18.21 4.12 14.34
C LEU A 12 18.74 2.80 14.92
N TYR A 13 19.89 2.85 15.60
CA TYR A 13 20.49 1.68 16.23
C TYR A 13 19.57 1.03 17.26
N ASP A 14 19.05 1.81 18.21
CA ASP A 14 18.15 1.34 19.27
C ASP A 14 16.87 0.74 18.68
N PHE A 15 16.34 1.32 17.59
CA PHE A 15 15.17 0.78 16.92
C PHE A 15 15.45 -0.55 16.22
N ILE A 16 16.59 -0.73 15.55
CA ILE A 16 16.93 -2.02 14.92
C ILE A 16 17.18 -3.09 15.99
N CYS A 17 17.98 -2.76 17.01
CA CYS A 17 18.39 -3.70 18.06
C CYS A 17 17.26 -4.15 18.99
N ARG A 18 16.12 -3.44 19.01
CA ARG A 18 14.96 -3.89 19.80
C ARG A 18 14.40 -5.25 19.35
N PHE A 19 14.70 -5.66 18.12
CA PHE A 19 14.25 -6.93 17.54
C PHE A 19 15.32 -8.02 17.69
N ASP A 20 16.50 -7.71 18.24
CA ASP A 20 17.55 -8.72 18.44
C ASP A 20 17.07 -9.80 19.41
N GLU A 21 17.14 -11.05 18.97
CA GLU A 21 16.84 -12.23 19.75
C GLU A 21 17.95 -13.28 19.64
N LYS A 22 17.93 -14.23 20.59
CA LYS A 22 18.81 -15.40 20.60
C LYS A 22 18.00 -16.62 20.17
N ILE A 23 18.31 -17.16 19.00
CA ILE A 23 17.66 -18.37 18.50
C ILE A 23 18.58 -19.57 18.66
N TYR A 24 17.98 -20.74 18.90
CA TYR A 24 18.70 -22.00 18.97
C TYR A 24 19.13 -22.44 17.56
N ASP A 25 20.41 -22.75 17.40
CA ASP A 25 20.96 -23.26 16.15
C ASP A 25 21.17 -24.78 16.26
N ALA A 26 20.32 -25.55 15.58
CA ALA A 26 20.37 -27.00 15.64
C ALA A 26 21.61 -27.61 14.95
N GLU A 27 22.21 -26.91 13.99
CA GLU A 27 23.37 -27.40 13.23
C GLU A 27 24.67 -27.19 14.00
N LEU A 28 24.77 -26.07 14.74
CA LEU A 28 25.90 -25.80 15.62
C LEU A 28 25.78 -26.47 16.99
N SER A 29 24.56 -26.90 17.36
CA SER A 29 24.32 -27.59 18.63
C SER A 29 24.61 -29.08 18.54
N SER A 30 24.98 -29.66 19.69
CA SER A 30 25.19 -31.10 19.87
C SER A 30 24.25 -31.65 20.94
N THR A 31 24.26 -32.98 21.13
CA THR A 31 23.48 -33.63 22.22
C THR A 31 23.85 -33.12 23.62
N TYR A 32 25.03 -32.51 23.78
CA TYR A 32 25.55 -32.07 25.08
C TYR A 32 25.72 -30.56 25.20
N ASP A 33 25.52 -29.80 24.12
CA ASP A 33 25.73 -28.35 24.10
C ASP A 33 24.75 -27.66 23.15
N SER A 34 24.06 -26.65 23.66
CA SER A 34 23.11 -25.83 22.90
C SER A 34 23.76 -24.51 22.52
N VAL A 35 23.93 -24.29 21.23
CA VAL A 35 24.42 -23.03 20.66
C VAL A 35 23.25 -22.12 20.33
N PHE A 36 23.35 -20.87 20.79
CA PHE A 36 22.40 -19.81 20.46
C PHE A 36 23.09 -18.72 19.65
N VAL A 37 22.52 -18.41 18.48
CA VAL A 37 23.03 -17.38 17.58
C VAL A 37 22.21 -16.10 17.69
N ASN A 38 22.82 -14.96 17.36
CA ASN A 38 22.08 -13.70 17.24
C ASN A 38 21.21 -13.76 15.99
N TYR A 39 19.95 -13.39 16.13
CA TYR A 39 19.01 -13.28 15.03
C TYR A 39 18.22 -12.00 15.20
N ASN A 40 17.97 -11.32 14.08
CA ASN A 40 17.13 -10.15 14.07
C ASN A 40 16.09 -10.34 12.96
N PRO A 41 14.81 -10.63 13.28
CA PRO A 41 13.77 -10.90 12.30
C PRO A 41 13.53 -9.72 11.35
N LEU A 42 13.74 -8.48 11.82
CA LEU A 42 13.62 -7.29 11.00
C LEU A 42 14.61 -7.33 9.82
N LEU A 43 15.81 -7.83 10.04
CA LEU A 43 16.86 -7.89 9.02
C LEU A 43 16.89 -9.24 8.30
N GLN A 44 16.72 -10.34 9.03
CA GLN A 44 17.10 -11.68 8.57
C GLN A 44 15.91 -12.56 8.19
N ASP A 45 14.66 -12.20 8.53
CA ASP A 45 13.53 -13.05 8.17
C ASP A 45 13.37 -13.11 6.64
N PRO A 46 13.28 -14.32 6.04
CA PRO A 46 13.29 -14.47 4.59
C PRO A 46 12.01 -13.98 3.90
N LYS A 47 10.90 -13.82 4.63
CA LYS A 47 9.60 -13.45 4.07
C LYS A 47 9.19 -12.02 4.39
N TYR A 48 9.44 -11.60 5.63
CA TYR A 48 8.95 -10.35 6.19
C TYR A 48 10.09 -9.42 6.67
N GLY A 49 11.34 -9.88 6.65
CA GLY A 49 12.49 -9.04 6.92
C GLY A 49 12.82 -8.13 5.74
N MET A 50 13.68 -7.14 5.98
CA MET A 50 14.17 -6.18 4.98
C MET A 50 15.28 -6.76 4.07
N GLY A 51 15.58 -8.05 4.22
CA GLY A 51 16.73 -8.70 3.60
C GLY A 51 17.96 -8.53 4.48
N ASP A 52 18.79 -9.58 4.56
CA ASP A 52 19.89 -9.68 5.51
C ASP A 52 20.97 -8.62 5.23
N ILE A 53 20.76 -7.40 5.73
CA ILE A 53 21.63 -6.22 5.54
C ILE A 53 23.01 -6.48 6.15
N ALA A 54 23.15 -7.45 7.05
CA ALA A 54 24.43 -7.83 7.63
C ALA A 54 25.16 -8.90 6.78
N ASN A 55 24.53 -9.45 5.73
CA ASN A 55 25.14 -10.42 4.86
C ASN A 55 26.13 -9.74 3.90
N GLU A 56 27.41 -10.11 4.02
CA GLU A 56 28.50 -9.66 3.17
C GLU A 56 28.35 -10.07 1.70
N ASP A 57 27.64 -11.17 1.43
CA ASP A 57 27.42 -11.66 0.07
C ASP A 57 26.26 -10.94 -0.66
N SER A 58 25.65 -9.93 -0.03
CA SER A 58 24.54 -9.15 -0.59
C SER A 58 24.86 -7.65 -0.62
N LEU A 59 24.56 -7.00 -1.75
CA LEU A 59 24.81 -5.57 -1.93
C LEU A 59 23.61 -4.72 -1.50
N TYR A 60 23.85 -3.75 -0.62
CA TYR A 60 22.86 -2.82 -0.11
C TYR A 60 23.30 -1.36 -0.21
N THR A 61 22.30 -0.48 -0.21
CA THR A 61 22.50 0.94 0.09
C THR A 61 21.53 1.34 1.18
N MET A 62 22.02 2.04 2.20
CA MET A 62 21.16 2.56 3.26
C MET A 62 21.42 4.06 3.50
N ILE A 63 20.35 4.84 3.56
CA ILE A 63 20.41 6.20 4.08
C ILE A 63 20.34 6.11 5.60
N LEU A 64 21.38 6.62 6.28
CA LEU A 64 21.49 6.63 7.72
C LEU A 64 21.08 8.02 8.23
N PRO A 65 19.86 8.20 8.79
CA PRO A 65 19.48 9.43 9.46
C PRO A 65 20.19 9.56 10.79
N ASP A 66 20.82 10.71 11.02
CA ASP A 66 21.21 11.09 12.37
C ASP A 66 19.96 11.29 13.27
N ASN A 67 20.18 11.44 14.58
CA ASN A 67 19.12 11.53 15.57
C ASN A 67 18.15 12.70 15.27
N ALA A 68 18.64 13.80 14.68
CA ALA A 68 17.84 14.95 14.30
C ALA A 68 16.98 14.66 13.05
N ALA A 69 17.57 14.06 12.00
CA ALA A 69 16.86 13.64 10.80
C ALA A 69 15.82 12.56 11.12
N TRP A 70 16.14 11.62 12.01
CA TRP A 70 15.23 10.60 12.49
C TRP A 70 14.02 11.22 13.18
N GLN A 71 14.26 12.13 14.13
CA GLN A 71 13.18 12.78 14.87
C GLN A 71 12.28 13.61 13.94
N ALA A 72 12.88 14.40 13.04
CA ALA A 72 12.14 15.19 12.06
C ALA A 72 11.28 14.30 11.14
N ALA A 73 11.81 13.16 10.71
CA ALA A 73 11.07 12.18 9.92
C ALA A 73 9.92 11.55 10.75
N TYR A 74 10.20 11.11 11.97
CA TYR A 74 9.21 10.51 12.85
C TYR A 74 8.02 11.44 13.12
N ASP A 75 8.28 12.70 13.46
CA ASP A 75 7.23 13.69 13.73
C ASP A 75 6.38 13.98 12.49
N ARG A 76 7.00 13.95 11.30
CA ARG A 76 6.33 14.14 10.02
C ARG A 76 5.47 12.94 9.62
N ILE A 77 5.95 11.72 9.86
CA ILE A 77 5.41 10.47 9.32
C ILE A 77 4.41 9.81 10.29
N SER A 78 4.64 9.92 11.60
CA SER A 78 3.80 9.28 12.62
C SER A 78 2.30 9.56 12.49
N PRO A 79 1.83 10.75 12.04
CA PRO A 79 0.41 11.00 11.86
C PRO A 79 -0.26 10.04 10.86
N TYR A 80 0.47 9.49 9.89
CA TYR A 80 -0.07 8.52 8.92
C TYR A 80 -0.33 7.14 9.54
N PHE A 81 0.41 6.77 10.58
CA PHE A 81 0.35 5.46 11.21
C PHE A 81 -0.44 5.48 12.52
N ARG A 82 -1.48 6.31 12.63
CA ARG A 82 -2.31 6.40 13.85
C ARG A 82 -3.34 5.26 13.91
N PRO A 83 -3.13 4.17 14.68
CA PRO A 83 -4.11 3.11 14.77
C PRO A 83 -5.27 3.51 15.69
N PHE A 84 -6.34 2.72 15.66
CA PHE A 84 -7.35 2.77 16.71
C PHE A 84 -7.14 1.60 17.68
N ASN A 85 -6.96 1.91 18.96
CA ASN A 85 -7.02 0.92 20.02
C ASN A 85 -7.74 1.53 21.24
N LYS A 86 -8.50 0.72 21.97
CA LYS A 86 -9.14 1.16 23.23
C LYS A 86 -8.10 1.48 24.31
N GLU A 87 -6.98 0.78 24.28
CA GLU A 87 -5.85 1.05 25.14
C GLU A 87 -4.88 2.02 24.44
N VAL A 88 -4.83 3.26 24.96
CA VAL A 88 -4.02 4.33 24.37
C VAL A 88 -2.54 3.97 24.32
N ALA A 89 -2.01 3.38 25.39
CA ALA A 89 -0.60 2.97 25.45
C ALA A 89 -0.25 1.93 24.37
N LEU A 90 -1.18 1.03 24.05
CA LEU A 90 -1.00 0.05 22.98
C LEU A 90 -1.07 0.72 21.60
N ALA A 91 -2.00 1.66 21.38
CA ALA A 91 -2.06 2.46 20.16
C ALA A 91 -0.75 3.23 19.91
N ASP A 92 -0.22 3.89 20.94
CA ASP A 92 1.02 4.66 20.86
C ASP A 92 2.23 3.74 20.55
N SER A 93 2.26 2.56 21.16
CA SER A 93 3.31 1.56 20.90
C SER A 93 3.28 1.05 19.45
N ILE A 94 2.09 0.72 18.94
CA ILE A 94 1.89 0.29 17.54
C ILE A 94 2.31 1.40 16.58
N GLN A 95 1.80 2.63 16.78
CA GLN A 95 2.17 3.77 15.94
C GLN A 95 3.69 3.98 15.91
N LYS A 96 4.35 3.89 17.06
CA LYS A 96 5.81 4.05 17.15
C LYS A 96 6.54 2.99 16.33
N VAL A 97 6.18 1.72 16.49
CA VAL A 97 6.80 0.62 15.73
C VAL A 97 6.59 0.79 14.24
N GLN A 98 5.35 1.03 13.81
CA GLN A 98 5.00 1.15 12.40
C GLN A 98 5.66 2.35 11.72
N THR A 99 5.69 3.49 12.39
CA THR A 99 6.35 4.70 11.90
C THR A 99 7.86 4.47 11.73
N SER A 100 8.50 3.91 12.75
CA SER A 100 9.94 3.65 12.72
C SER A 100 10.30 2.58 11.68
N LEU A 101 9.48 1.54 11.54
CA LEU A 101 9.67 0.53 10.50
C LEU A 101 9.57 1.14 9.11
N ALA A 102 8.53 1.95 8.87
CA ALA A 102 8.35 2.64 7.59
C ALA A 102 9.63 3.41 7.26
N ILE A 103 10.13 4.26 8.17
CA ILE A 103 11.38 5.01 7.98
C ILE A 103 12.54 4.10 7.55
N VAL A 104 12.79 2.98 8.25
CA VAL A 104 13.91 2.10 7.93
C VAL A 104 13.73 1.40 6.58
N GLU A 105 12.52 0.92 6.28
CA GLU A 105 12.21 0.21 5.03
C GLU A 105 12.39 1.10 3.79
N GLY A 106 11.98 2.38 3.85
CA GLY A 106 12.10 3.28 2.70
C GLY A 106 13.44 4.00 2.57
N LEU A 107 14.34 3.82 3.53
CA LEU A 107 15.72 4.29 3.46
C LEU A 107 16.70 3.18 3.09
N SER A 108 16.20 1.96 2.86
CA SER A 108 16.99 0.77 2.56
C SER A 108 16.74 0.28 1.12
N PHE A 109 17.81 -0.03 0.40
CA PHE A 109 17.79 -0.44 -1.01
C PHE A 109 18.66 -1.68 -1.23
N ARG A 110 18.17 -2.65 -2.02
CA ARG A 110 18.89 -3.91 -2.31
C ARG A 110 19.78 -3.81 -3.54
N GLN A 111 20.65 -2.80 -3.56
CA GLN A 111 21.69 -2.59 -4.57
C GLN A 111 22.73 -1.60 -4.06
N ALA A 112 23.95 -1.62 -4.61
CA ALA A 112 24.95 -0.59 -4.37
C ALA A 112 24.71 0.62 -5.30
N ILE A 113 24.35 1.77 -4.73
CA ILE A 113 24.06 3.00 -5.47
C ILE A 113 25.27 3.92 -5.34
N VAL A 114 26.14 3.94 -6.35
CA VAL A 114 27.38 4.75 -6.32
C VAL A 114 27.17 6.13 -6.95
N ALA A 115 26.26 6.24 -7.92
CA ALA A 115 26.02 7.46 -8.69
C ALA A 115 24.50 7.71 -8.86
N PRO A 116 23.79 8.11 -7.79
CA PRO A 116 22.31 8.15 -7.77
C PRO A 116 21.70 9.08 -8.82
N ALA A 117 22.43 10.11 -9.25
CA ALA A 117 21.99 11.01 -10.32
C ALA A 117 21.88 10.36 -11.71
N LYS A 118 22.35 9.12 -11.88
CA LYS A 118 22.24 8.35 -13.14
C LYS A 118 21.00 7.45 -13.17
N ASP A 119 20.36 7.24 -12.03
CA ASP A 119 19.20 6.36 -11.93
C ASP A 119 17.92 7.18 -11.99
N ASP A 120 17.01 6.81 -12.89
CA ASP A 120 15.68 7.46 -12.97
C ASP A 120 14.80 7.08 -11.77
N SER A 121 15.04 5.89 -11.19
CA SER A 121 14.25 5.35 -10.09
C SER A 121 15.04 4.38 -9.21
N LEU A 122 14.62 4.25 -7.95
CA LEU A 122 15.13 3.27 -6.99
C LEU A 122 14.02 2.34 -6.52
N LEU A 123 14.39 1.13 -6.14
CA LEU A 123 13.50 0.17 -5.53
C LEU A 123 13.93 -0.08 -4.08
N THR A 124 13.04 0.21 -3.12
CA THR A 124 13.30 -0.09 -1.70
C THR A 124 13.39 -1.60 -1.48
N VAL A 125 13.90 -2.01 -0.32
CA VAL A 125 13.90 -3.41 0.13
C VAL A 125 12.50 -4.04 0.14
N THR A 126 11.46 -3.23 0.33
CA THR A 126 10.04 -3.65 0.28
C THR A 126 9.39 -3.50 -1.11
N GLN A 127 10.21 -3.38 -2.15
CA GLN A 127 9.79 -3.27 -3.55
C GLN A 127 8.93 -2.03 -3.85
N LYS A 128 9.15 -0.93 -3.14
CA LYS A 128 8.50 0.35 -3.44
C LYS A 128 9.36 1.16 -4.40
N LEU A 129 8.75 1.56 -5.52
CA LEU A 129 9.42 2.32 -6.56
C LEU A 129 9.42 3.82 -6.20
N ILE A 130 10.61 4.40 -6.14
CA ILE A 130 10.85 5.81 -5.90
C ILE A 130 11.40 6.42 -7.19
N TYR A 131 10.77 7.49 -7.68
CA TYR A 131 11.25 8.23 -8.85
C TYR A 131 12.16 9.39 -8.44
N GLY A 132 13.13 9.73 -9.30
CA GLY A 132 14.05 10.84 -9.06
C GLY A 132 15.15 10.48 -8.05
N ALA A 133 15.81 9.34 -8.23
CA ALA A 133 16.82 8.80 -7.32
C ALA A 133 17.87 9.84 -6.88
N GLY A 134 18.30 10.67 -7.83
CA GLY A 134 19.24 11.76 -7.58
C GLY A 134 18.82 12.68 -6.44
N ASP A 135 17.56 13.13 -6.43
CA ASP A 135 17.05 14.08 -5.44
C ASP A 135 16.97 13.46 -4.02
N TYR A 136 16.68 12.16 -3.95
CA TYR A 136 16.56 11.44 -2.68
C TYR A 136 17.86 11.31 -1.92
N LEU A 137 18.97 11.14 -2.64
CA LEU A 137 20.30 10.93 -2.07
C LEU A 137 21.17 12.20 -2.14
N ASN A 138 20.66 13.27 -2.76
CA ASN A 138 21.40 14.50 -2.99
C ASN A 138 21.84 15.16 -1.67
N GLY A 139 23.10 15.58 -1.61
CA GLY A 139 23.67 16.31 -0.48
C GLY A 139 24.06 15.46 0.73
N TYR A 140 23.80 14.14 0.70
CA TYR A 140 24.27 13.22 1.73
C TYR A 140 25.72 12.82 1.50
N GLU A 141 26.45 12.66 2.59
CA GLU A 141 27.82 12.16 2.58
C GLU A 141 27.79 10.65 2.31
N ALA A 142 28.39 10.23 1.19
CA ALA A 142 28.47 8.82 0.82
C ALA A 142 29.73 8.18 1.42
N LEU A 143 29.55 7.04 2.08
CA LEU A 143 30.62 6.19 2.60
C LEU A 143 30.48 4.77 2.05
N GLU A 144 31.60 4.14 1.72
CA GLU A 144 31.61 2.72 1.38
C GLU A 144 31.47 1.86 2.64
N ALA A 145 30.63 0.84 2.56
CA ALA A 145 30.53 -0.25 3.51
C ALA A 145 31.04 -1.55 2.86
N SER A 146 31.35 -2.56 3.67
CA SER A 146 31.82 -3.87 3.18
C SER A 146 30.84 -4.52 2.20
N ASN A 147 29.54 -4.26 2.36
CA ASN A 147 28.47 -4.80 1.54
C ASN A 147 27.64 -3.73 0.79
N GLY A 148 28.26 -2.58 0.46
CA GLY A 148 27.68 -1.58 -0.43
C GLY A 148 27.89 -0.13 0.02
N MET A 149 26.82 0.68 0.06
CA MET A 149 26.93 2.13 0.28
C MET A 149 26.11 2.62 1.48
N MET A 150 26.65 3.58 2.22
CA MET A 150 25.95 4.33 3.26
C MET A 150 25.85 5.79 2.86
N TYR A 151 24.68 6.39 3.03
CA TYR A 151 24.46 7.82 2.81
C TYR A 151 24.05 8.49 4.11
N LEU A 152 24.90 9.37 4.65
CA LEU A 152 24.69 9.99 5.94
C LEU A 152 23.77 11.22 5.79
N ALA A 153 22.54 11.09 6.28
CA ALA A 153 21.56 12.16 6.29
C ALA A 153 21.61 12.93 7.62
N LYS A 154 22.10 14.17 7.56
CA LYS A 154 22.25 15.03 8.74
C LYS A 154 21.10 16.03 8.83
N GLY A 155 20.40 16.05 9.96
CA GLY A 155 19.34 17.01 10.27
C GLY A 155 17.97 16.78 9.59
N GLN A 156 17.92 16.35 8.32
CA GLN A 156 16.65 16.12 7.62
C GLN A 156 16.73 15.07 6.49
N LEU A 157 15.58 14.47 6.19
CA LEU A 157 15.39 13.57 5.04
C LEU A 157 14.79 14.29 3.83
N ASN A 158 15.34 14.03 2.63
CA ASN A 158 14.85 14.55 1.35
C ASN A 158 13.60 13.78 0.85
N ALA A 159 13.26 12.66 1.50
CA ALA A 159 12.20 11.76 1.06
C ALA A 159 10.83 12.46 1.00
N ASN A 160 10.12 12.31 -0.13
CA ASN A 160 8.73 12.75 -0.26
C ASN A 160 7.79 11.68 0.32
N ASP A 161 6.91 12.08 1.23
CA ASP A 161 6.03 11.17 1.94
C ASP A 161 5.16 10.32 1.00
N THR A 162 4.63 10.88 -0.10
CA THR A 162 3.75 10.13 -1.01
C THR A 162 4.48 9.12 -1.91
N CYS A 163 5.80 9.22 -1.97
CA CYS A 163 6.65 8.34 -2.73
C CYS A 163 7.26 7.21 -1.89
N VAL A 164 7.26 7.32 -0.55
CA VAL A 164 7.97 6.36 0.31
C VAL A 164 7.10 5.80 1.44
N TRP A 165 6.20 6.60 2.02
CA TRP A 165 5.46 6.22 3.23
C TRP A 165 3.97 6.06 2.95
N ASN A 166 3.38 7.07 2.29
CA ASN A 166 1.96 7.17 2.02
C ASN A 166 1.69 7.04 0.53
N HIS A 167 1.86 5.83 0.00
CA HIS A 167 1.72 5.56 -1.43
C HIS A 167 0.27 5.58 -1.90
N VAL A 168 0.08 5.67 -3.22
CA VAL A 168 -1.20 5.34 -3.85
C VAL A 168 -1.51 3.87 -3.56
N ILE A 169 -2.68 3.60 -3.01
CA ILE A 169 -3.20 2.24 -2.85
C ILE A 169 -3.89 1.89 -4.17
N ASN A 170 -3.38 0.87 -4.86
CA ASN A 170 -4.02 0.28 -6.03
C ASN A 170 -4.60 -1.07 -5.63
N LEU A 171 -5.91 -1.23 -5.82
CA LEU A 171 -6.63 -2.48 -5.58
C LEU A 171 -7.22 -2.97 -6.89
N GLU A 172 -6.63 -4.03 -7.43
CA GLU A 172 -7.09 -4.68 -8.66
C GLU A 172 -8.46 -5.33 -8.45
N ALA A 173 -9.41 -5.00 -9.31
CA ALA A 173 -10.80 -5.36 -9.08
C ALA A 173 -11.04 -6.86 -9.24
N GLU A 174 -10.22 -7.57 -10.00
CA GLU A 174 -10.23 -9.02 -10.20
C GLU A 174 -9.82 -9.81 -8.94
N ASN A 175 -9.11 -9.18 -8.00
CA ASN A 175 -8.60 -9.85 -6.81
C ASN A 175 -9.78 -10.32 -5.93
N MET A 176 -9.88 -11.63 -5.74
CA MET A 176 -11.00 -12.26 -5.05
C MET A 176 -10.94 -12.11 -3.54
N ASP A 177 -9.74 -11.90 -2.98
CA ASP A 177 -9.54 -11.86 -1.52
C ASP A 177 -10.08 -10.56 -0.91
N TYR A 178 -10.25 -9.52 -1.73
CA TYR A 178 -10.63 -8.17 -1.29
C TYR A 178 -12.00 -7.73 -1.81
N ARG A 179 -12.91 -8.65 -2.13
CA ARG A 179 -14.22 -8.29 -2.65
C ARG A 179 -15.35 -9.23 -2.29
N GLN A 180 -16.54 -8.67 -2.16
CA GLN A 180 -17.78 -9.39 -1.91
C GLN A 180 -18.90 -8.89 -2.82
N SER A 181 -19.62 -9.83 -3.44
CA SER A 181 -20.81 -9.51 -4.26
C SER A 181 -22.03 -9.19 -3.40
N LEU A 182 -22.76 -8.13 -3.76
CA LEU A 182 -24.08 -7.87 -3.19
C LEU A 182 -25.09 -8.92 -3.68
N SER A 183 -26.15 -9.16 -2.90
CA SER A 183 -27.20 -10.11 -3.25
C SER A 183 -27.80 -9.85 -4.64
N GLY A 184 -27.95 -10.90 -5.44
CA GLY A 184 -28.48 -10.83 -6.81
C GLY A 184 -27.50 -10.24 -7.84
N THR A 185 -26.20 -10.19 -7.52
CA THR A 185 -25.14 -9.73 -8.42
C THR A 185 -24.34 -10.91 -8.95
N ASN A 186 -24.06 -10.89 -10.25
CA ASN A 186 -23.07 -11.75 -10.88
C ASN A 186 -21.77 -10.96 -11.05
N ALA A 187 -20.65 -11.57 -10.67
CA ALA A 187 -19.32 -11.00 -10.81
C ALA A 187 -18.42 -12.02 -11.50
N TYR A 188 -17.78 -11.62 -12.59
CA TYR A 188 -16.89 -12.49 -13.36
C TYR A 188 -15.57 -11.79 -13.67
N ILE A 189 -14.47 -12.51 -13.48
CA ILE A 189 -13.17 -12.09 -13.98
C ILE A 189 -13.15 -12.29 -15.49
N ARG A 190 -12.64 -11.30 -16.20
CA ARG A 190 -12.45 -11.29 -17.65
C ARG A 190 -11.02 -10.89 -17.95
N THR A 191 -10.53 -11.31 -19.10
CA THR A 191 -9.20 -10.97 -19.58
C THR A 191 -9.28 -10.26 -20.92
N THR A 192 -8.25 -9.48 -21.22
CA THR A 192 -8.04 -8.80 -22.50
C THR A 192 -6.77 -9.31 -23.15
N ASP A 193 -6.66 -9.14 -24.46
CA ASP A 193 -5.45 -9.44 -25.21
C ASP A 193 -5.01 -8.23 -26.05
N ILE A 194 -3.90 -8.40 -26.77
CA ILE A 194 -3.30 -7.34 -27.60
C ILE A 194 -4.25 -6.81 -28.69
N ASN A 195 -5.25 -7.60 -29.12
CA ASN A 195 -6.23 -7.22 -30.14
C ASN A 195 -7.49 -6.58 -29.55
N SER A 196 -7.58 -6.45 -28.22
CA SER A 196 -8.70 -5.78 -27.54
C SER A 196 -8.88 -4.35 -28.05
N LEU A 197 -10.14 -3.94 -28.23
CA LEU A 197 -10.48 -2.55 -28.57
C LEU A 197 -10.19 -1.58 -27.41
N VAL A 198 -9.98 -2.11 -26.21
CA VAL A 198 -9.62 -1.37 -25.01
C VAL A 198 -8.24 -1.81 -24.55
N GLN A 199 -7.30 -0.88 -24.59
CA GLN A 199 -5.91 -1.07 -24.20
C GLN A 199 -5.65 -0.47 -22.81
N ASN A 200 -4.53 -0.87 -22.18
CA ASN A 200 -4.10 -0.42 -20.84
C ASN A 200 -5.04 -0.81 -19.70
N VAL A 201 -5.71 -1.95 -19.82
CA VAL A 201 -6.34 -2.63 -18.67
C VAL A 201 -5.22 -3.20 -17.79
N SER A 202 -5.25 -2.94 -16.49
CA SER A 202 -4.25 -3.41 -15.52
C SER A 202 -4.18 -4.93 -15.57
N ASP A 203 -2.97 -5.49 -15.55
CA ASP A 203 -2.72 -6.94 -15.64
C ASP A 203 -3.46 -7.69 -16.76
N ALA A 204 -3.92 -6.97 -17.79
CA ALA A 204 -4.80 -7.45 -18.85
C ALA A 204 -6.07 -8.15 -18.32
N SER A 205 -6.56 -7.81 -17.13
CA SER A 205 -7.67 -8.46 -16.45
C SER A 205 -8.60 -7.44 -15.79
N TYR A 206 -9.89 -7.75 -15.68
CA TYR A 206 -10.88 -6.86 -15.08
C TYR A 206 -12.07 -7.62 -14.50
N LEU A 207 -12.86 -6.94 -13.67
CA LEU A 207 -14.09 -7.48 -13.11
C LEU A 207 -15.32 -6.97 -13.89
N GLU A 208 -16.05 -7.88 -14.53
CA GLU A 208 -17.40 -7.62 -15.02
C GLU A 208 -18.43 -7.87 -13.92
N VAL A 209 -19.26 -6.87 -13.64
CA VAL A 209 -20.35 -6.96 -12.67
C VAL A 209 -21.66 -6.73 -13.38
N SER A 210 -22.64 -7.61 -13.16
CA SER A 210 -23.97 -7.48 -13.74
C SER A 210 -25.07 -7.92 -12.78
N SER A 211 -26.28 -7.41 -12.99
CA SER A 211 -27.47 -7.87 -12.29
C SER A 211 -28.70 -7.81 -13.20
N GLY A 212 -29.67 -8.69 -12.95
CA GLY A 212 -30.90 -8.73 -13.74
C GLY A 212 -31.87 -7.61 -13.35
N ASN A 213 -32.56 -7.81 -12.21
CA ASN A 213 -33.70 -6.98 -11.81
C ASN A 213 -33.46 -6.13 -10.55
N VAL A 214 -32.34 -6.35 -9.85
CA VAL A 214 -31.97 -5.61 -8.65
C VAL A 214 -30.83 -4.65 -8.97
N ASP A 215 -30.70 -3.58 -8.18
CA ASP A 215 -29.46 -2.80 -8.14
C ASP A 215 -28.35 -3.70 -7.58
N GLY A 216 -27.58 -4.35 -8.46
CA GLY A 216 -26.43 -5.17 -8.08
C GLY A 216 -25.17 -4.34 -7.90
N GLY A 217 -24.17 -4.92 -7.25
CA GLY A 217 -22.92 -4.26 -6.96
C GLY A 217 -21.93 -5.14 -6.23
N ILE A 218 -20.76 -4.57 -5.98
CA ILE A 218 -19.62 -5.22 -5.34
C ILE A 218 -19.15 -4.32 -4.20
N VAL A 219 -18.72 -4.92 -3.09
CA VAL A 219 -18.02 -4.26 -1.98
C VAL A 219 -16.56 -4.67 -2.08
N PHE A 220 -15.66 -3.71 -2.01
CA PHE A 220 -14.23 -3.95 -1.97
C PHE A 220 -13.67 -3.61 -0.61
N ASP A 221 -12.84 -4.48 -0.06
CA ASP A 221 -12.08 -4.29 1.16
C ASP A 221 -10.74 -3.66 0.79
N ILE A 222 -10.42 -2.49 1.35
CA ILE A 222 -9.25 -1.70 0.96
C ILE A 222 -8.18 -1.83 2.05
N PRO A 223 -7.16 -2.68 1.85
CA PRO A 223 -6.14 -2.93 2.86
C PRO A 223 -5.16 -1.76 2.99
N ASN A 224 -4.44 -1.72 4.12
CA ASN A 224 -3.31 -0.84 4.35
C ASN A 224 -3.63 0.67 4.19
N THR A 225 -4.87 1.07 4.52
CA THR A 225 -5.28 2.48 4.44
C THR A 225 -4.66 3.27 5.59
N LEU A 226 -3.75 4.20 5.30
CA LEU A 226 -3.13 5.05 6.33
C LEU A 226 -4.06 6.19 6.79
N ALA A 227 -3.77 6.76 7.96
CA ALA A 227 -4.45 7.93 8.50
C ALA A 227 -4.05 9.21 7.72
N ALA A 228 -4.65 9.39 6.54
CA ALA A 228 -4.38 10.50 5.65
C ALA A 228 -5.65 10.97 4.93
N THR A 229 -5.50 12.00 4.09
CA THR A 229 -6.58 12.45 3.20
C THR A 229 -6.37 11.85 1.82
N TYR A 230 -7.41 11.24 1.24
CA TYR A 230 -7.33 10.65 -0.10
C TYR A 230 -8.45 11.14 -1.01
N ASP A 231 -8.13 11.27 -2.30
CA ASP A 231 -9.12 11.18 -3.37
C ASP A 231 -9.33 9.70 -3.72
N VAL A 232 -10.58 9.26 -3.84
CA VAL A 232 -10.95 7.87 -4.15
C VAL A 232 -11.44 7.78 -5.59
N TYR A 233 -10.74 6.99 -6.41
CA TYR A 233 -11.06 6.77 -7.81
C TYR A 233 -11.46 5.32 -8.06
N VAL A 234 -12.36 5.13 -9.04
CA VAL A 234 -12.68 3.83 -9.63
C VAL A 234 -12.43 3.93 -11.12
N ASP A 235 -11.58 3.04 -11.62
CA ASP A 235 -11.22 2.94 -13.04
C ASP A 235 -12.13 1.91 -13.70
N PHE A 236 -12.93 2.34 -14.67
CA PHE A 236 -13.88 1.49 -15.39
C PHE A 236 -13.36 1.11 -16.77
N VAL A 237 -13.50 -0.15 -17.14
CA VAL A 237 -13.21 -0.62 -18.51
C VAL A 237 -14.39 -0.28 -19.42
N SER A 238 -14.10 0.34 -20.56
CA SER A 238 -15.13 0.67 -21.55
C SER A 238 -15.85 -0.59 -22.05
N PRO A 239 -17.19 -0.57 -22.22
CA PRO A 239 -17.96 -1.66 -22.84
C PRO A 239 -17.46 -2.13 -24.21
N LEU A 240 -16.69 -1.30 -24.94
CA LEU A 240 -16.06 -1.69 -26.20
C LEU A 240 -15.14 -2.91 -26.07
N VAL A 241 -14.69 -3.25 -24.85
CA VAL A 241 -13.91 -4.47 -24.59
C VAL A 241 -14.67 -5.74 -25.01
N ASP A 242 -16.01 -5.71 -25.00
CA ASP A 242 -16.85 -6.83 -25.43
C ASP A 242 -17.24 -6.75 -26.92
N GLY A 243 -16.85 -5.70 -27.63
CA GLY A 243 -17.10 -5.50 -29.07
C GLY A 243 -17.66 -4.11 -29.44
N GLU A 244 -17.48 -3.73 -30.71
CA GLU A 244 -17.92 -2.46 -31.29
C GLU A 244 -19.43 -2.19 -31.16
N ASN A 245 -20.25 -3.24 -31.13
CA ASN A 245 -21.70 -3.16 -30.95
C ASN A 245 -22.10 -2.64 -29.55
N MET A 246 -21.18 -2.57 -28.59
CA MET A 246 -21.42 -2.10 -27.23
C MET A 246 -21.14 -0.60 -27.05
N ARG A 247 -20.85 0.13 -28.14
CA ARG A 247 -20.47 1.55 -28.13
C ARG A 247 -21.50 2.50 -27.47
N GLU A 248 -22.77 2.11 -27.44
CA GLU A 248 -23.84 2.89 -26.80
C GLU A 248 -24.18 2.41 -25.38
N GLU A 249 -23.54 1.33 -24.90
CA GLU A 249 -23.79 0.79 -23.58
C GLU A 249 -23.38 1.82 -22.51
N LYS A 250 -24.31 2.08 -21.59
CA LYS A 250 -24.11 3.01 -20.48
C LYS A 250 -24.83 2.53 -19.23
N THR A 251 -24.31 2.95 -18.08
CA THR A 251 -24.83 2.59 -16.77
C THR A 251 -24.87 3.80 -15.86
N LYS A 252 -25.54 3.65 -14.72
CA LYS A 252 -25.56 4.62 -13.63
C LYS A 252 -25.09 3.94 -12.37
N LEU A 253 -24.13 4.56 -11.69
CA LEU A 253 -23.50 4.03 -10.50
C LEU A 253 -23.65 4.98 -9.32
N VAL A 254 -23.68 4.39 -8.13
CA VAL A 254 -23.58 5.10 -6.85
C VAL A 254 -22.51 4.42 -6.00
N PHE A 255 -21.91 5.20 -5.10
CA PHE A 255 -20.78 4.76 -4.30
C PHE A 255 -21.09 4.91 -2.82
N GLN A 256 -20.62 3.97 -2.00
CA GLN A 256 -20.63 4.09 -0.55
C GLN A 256 -19.26 3.71 -0.02
N LEU A 257 -18.64 4.62 0.72
CA LEU A 257 -17.37 4.40 1.40
C LEU A 257 -17.64 4.23 2.89
N LYS A 258 -17.09 3.17 3.48
CA LYS A 258 -17.07 2.96 4.92
C LYS A 258 -15.62 2.97 5.39
N PHE A 259 -15.35 3.56 6.54
CA PHE A 259 -14.02 3.57 7.15
C PHE A 259 -14.15 3.79 8.66
N MET A 260 -13.11 3.49 9.43
CA MET A 260 -13.13 3.70 10.87
C MET A 260 -12.97 5.18 11.24
N GLY A 261 -13.83 5.66 12.14
CA GLY A 261 -13.71 6.97 12.78
C GLY A 261 -12.69 6.95 13.94
N ASP A 262 -12.32 8.14 14.41
CA ASP A 262 -11.43 8.34 15.57
C ASP A 262 -11.97 7.70 16.88
N ASN A 263 -13.29 7.57 16.99
CA ASN A 263 -13.97 6.93 18.10
C ASN A 263 -14.10 5.39 17.97
N GLY A 264 -13.47 4.79 16.96
CA GLY A 264 -13.52 3.34 16.69
C GLY A 264 -14.83 2.85 16.09
N ARG A 265 -15.75 3.76 15.75
CA ARG A 265 -17.01 3.41 15.09
C ARG A 265 -16.87 3.62 13.59
N GLN A 266 -17.62 2.83 12.83
CA GLN A 266 -17.65 2.97 11.39
C GLN A 266 -18.31 4.30 10.98
N THR A 267 -17.62 5.05 10.13
CA THR A 267 -18.13 6.21 9.41
C THR A 267 -18.60 5.77 8.02
N ILE A 268 -19.71 6.32 7.54
CA ILE A 268 -20.27 6.02 6.22
C ILE A 268 -20.41 7.31 5.42
N LYS A 269 -19.79 7.35 4.23
CA LYS A 269 -19.99 8.39 3.23
C LYS A 269 -20.70 7.81 2.02
N ASN A 270 -21.76 8.48 1.57
CA ASN A 270 -22.52 8.07 0.39
C ASN A 270 -22.35 9.11 -0.72
N ASN A 271 -22.04 8.65 -1.92
CA ASN A 271 -22.22 9.41 -3.15
C ASN A 271 -23.44 8.84 -3.88
N ASN A 272 -24.61 9.40 -3.56
CA ASN A 272 -25.91 8.97 -4.09
C ASN A 272 -26.26 9.64 -5.42
N THR A 273 -25.46 10.61 -5.87
CA THR A 273 -25.63 11.22 -7.18
C THR A 273 -25.23 10.18 -8.22
N ALA A 274 -26.23 9.69 -8.95
CA ALA A 274 -26.02 8.68 -9.98
C ALA A 274 -24.98 9.19 -10.99
N THR A 275 -23.79 8.59 -10.96
CA THR A 275 -22.72 8.89 -11.90
C THR A 275 -22.95 8.05 -13.13
N GLU A 276 -23.15 8.71 -14.27
CA GLU A 276 -23.22 8.02 -15.55
C GLU A 276 -21.81 7.57 -15.94
N VAL A 277 -21.67 6.27 -16.17
CA VAL A 277 -20.47 5.70 -16.78
C VAL A 277 -20.89 5.21 -18.15
N ALA A 278 -20.36 5.89 -19.17
CA ALA A 278 -20.58 5.60 -20.56
C ALA A 278 -19.25 5.27 -21.24
N VAL A 279 -19.33 4.69 -22.44
CA VAL A 279 -18.17 4.52 -23.33
C VAL A 279 -17.50 5.88 -23.55
N PRO A 280 -16.20 6.03 -23.24
CA PRO A 280 -15.46 7.24 -23.60
C PRO A 280 -15.31 7.31 -25.13
N GLU A 281 -15.33 8.52 -25.70
CA GLU A 281 -15.35 8.73 -27.16
C GLU A 281 -14.23 7.99 -27.94
N LYS A 282 -13.08 7.77 -27.30
CA LYS A 282 -11.92 7.09 -27.89
C LYS A 282 -11.75 5.61 -27.48
N GLY A 283 -12.70 5.04 -26.73
CA GLY A 283 -12.45 3.79 -25.99
C GLY A 283 -11.43 3.98 -24.88
N GLY A 284 -11.20 2.95 -24.04
CA GLY A 284 -10.23 3.03 -22.95
C GLY A 284 -10.81 2.90 -21.54
N ILE A 285 -9.97 3.20 -20.55
CA ILE A 285 -10.33 3.26 -19.14
C ILE A 285 -10.99 4.62 -18.82
N VAL A 286 -12.11 4.58 -18.08
CA VAL A 286 -12.81 5.76 -17.56
C VAL A 286 -12.57 5.85 -16.06
N SER A 287 -11.76 6.82 -15.64
CA SER A 287 -11.53 7.09 -14.22
C SER A 287 -12.61 8.01 -13.64
N VAL A 288 -13.35 7.51 -12.65
CA VAL A 288 -14.36 8.28 -11.90
C VAL A 288 -13.82 8.60 -10.51
N LYS A 289 -13.79 9.89 -10.14
CA LYS A 289 -13.54 10.30 -8.76
C LYS A 289 -14.81 10.09 -7.93
N ALA A 290 -14.89 8.97 -7.23
CA ALA A 290 -16.05 8.61 -6.41
C ALA A 290 -16.19 9.52 -5.18
N PHE A 291 -15.06 9.87 -4.56
CA PHE A 291 -14.99 10.79 -3.42
C PHE A 291 -13.74 11.66 -3.53
N SER A 292 -13.82 12.90 -3.04
CA SER A 292 -12.68 13.82 -3.02
C SER A 292 -12.31 14.22 -1.60
N ALA A 293 -10.99 14.33 -1.35
CA ALA A 293 -10.40 14.81 -0.11
C ALA A 293 -11.05 14.20 1.15
N VAL A 294 -11.17 12.87 1.18
CA VAL A 294 -11.74 12.14 2.33
C VAL A 294 -10.66 12.00 3.41
N PRO A 295 -10.86 12.56 4.62
CA PRO A 295 -9.96 12.32 5.73
C PRO A 295 -10.24 10.95 6.36
N PHE A 296 -9.23 10.10 6.40
CA PHE A 296 -9.22 8.84 7.14
C PHE A 296 -8.50 9.11 8.46
N PRO A 297 -9.21 9.10 9.60
CA PRO A 297 -8.60 9.44 10.87
C PRO A 297 -7.74 8.31 11.43
N VAL A 298 -7.98 7.07 11.02
CA VAL A 298 -7.34 5.87 11.58
C VAL A 298 -6.61 5.13 10.47
N ALA A 299 -5.42 4.66 10.80
CA ALA A 299 -4.63 3.76 9.97
C ALA A 299 -5.07 2.32 10.21
N ASP A 300 -5.27 1.61 9.11
CA ASP A 300 -5.61 0.19 9.04
C ASP A 300 -4.45 -0.53 8.37
N PHE A 301 -3.30 -0.49 9.04
CA PHE A 301 -2.01 -0.92 8.53
C PHE A 301 -1.43 -2.03 9.39
N TYR A 302 -1.01 -3.11 8.75
CA TYR A 302 -0.41 -4.27 9.39
C TYR A 302 1.01 -4.46 8.86
N ASP A 303 1.97 -4.14 9.72
CA ASP A 303 3.37 -4.18 9.38
C ASP A 303 3.93 -5.61 9.37
N ASN A 304 5.14 -5.75 8.83
CA ASN A 304 5.81 -7.03 8.70
C ASN A 304 6.16 -7.67 10.05
N MET A 305 6.45 -6.86 11.08
CA MET A 305 6.73 -7.38 12.42
C MET A 305 5.46 -7.90 13.08
N TRP A 306 4.32 -7.24 12.88
CA TRP A 306 3.02 -7.74 13.31
C TRP A 306 2.71 -9.10 12.69
N LYS A 307 3.01 -9.30 11.39
CA LYS A 307 2.80 -10.58 10.68
C LYS A 307 3.75 -11.70 11.13
N LEU A 308 4.91 -11.34 11.66
CA LEU A 308 5.88 -12.29 12.21
C LEU A 308 5.56 -12.71 13.65
N ASP A 309 4.86 -11.87 14.39
CA ASP A 309 4.49 -12.14 15.76
C ASP A 309 3.67 -13.44 15.84
N LYS A 310 4.15 -14.36 16.68
CA LYS A 310 3.57 -15.70 16.85
C LYS A 310 2.14 -15.63 17.37
N ASP A 311 1.82 -14.58 18.12
CA ASP A 311 0.47 -14.37 18.67
C ASP A 311 -0.54 -13.97 17.59
N ASN A 312 -0.08 -13.50 16.42
CA ASN A 312 -0.91 -13.07 15.29
C ASN A 312 -0.98 -14.13 14.17
N ILE A 313 -0.28 -15.26 14.29
CA ILE A 313 -0.30 -16.31 13.26
C ILE A 313 -1.72 -16.88 13.12
N GLY A 314 -2.27 -16.78 11.91
CA GLY A 314 -3.62 -17.26 11.59
C GLY A 314 -4.74 -16.34 12.08
N VAL A 315 -4.42 -15.15 12.57
CA VAL A 315 -5.40 -14.09 12.82
C VAL A 315 -5.72 -13.41 11.50
N ASP A 316 -7.01 -13.40 11.12
CA ASP A 316 -7.47 -12.70 9.94
C ASP A 316 -7.25 -11.19 10.10
N ILE A 317 -6.61 -10.58 9.11
CA ILE A 317 -6.53 -9.13 8.98
C ILE A 317 -7.95 -8.63 8.68
N ALA A 318 -8.44 -7.71 9.49
CA ALA A 318 -9.77 -7.14 9.30
C ALA A 318 -9.64 -5.76 8.66
N GLU A 319 -9.97 -5.65 7.37
CA GLU A 319 -10.07 -4.37 6.70
C GLU A 319 -11.28 -3.58 7.21
N THR A 320 -11.01 -2.35 7.61
CA THR A 320 -11.96 -1.43 8.22
C THR A 320 -12.45 -0.39 7.22
N THR A 321 -11.76 -0.31 6.07
CA THR A 321 -12.10 0.57 4.94
C THR A 321 -12.69 -0.26 3.81
N THR A 322 -13.91 0.08 3.38
CA THR A 322 -14.58 -0.60 2.26
C THR A 322 -15.21 0.39 1.29
N LEU A 323 -15.17 0.06 0.00
CA LEU A 323 -15.84 0.80 -1.06
C LEU A 323 -16.86 -0.08 -1.75
N GLN A 324 -18.14 0.30 -1.66
CA GLN A 324 -19.20 -0.31 -2.42
C GLN A 324 -19.43 0.46 -3.72
N VAL A 325 -19.46 -0.26 -4.84
CA VAL A 325 -19.88 0.23 -6.16
C VAL A 325 -21.16 -0.47 -6.55
N LYS A 326 -22.24 0.28 -6.77
CA LYS A 326 -23.58 -0.26 -7.02
C LYS A 326 -24.22 0.38 -8.23
N THR A 327 -24.91 -0.41 -9.04
CA THR A 327 -25.82 0.12 -10.08
C THR A 327 -26.98 0.89 -9.47
N LYS A 328 -27.49 1.87 -10.21
CA LYS A 328 -28.65 2.69 -9.89
C LYS A 328 -29.46 2.93 -11.17
N VAL A 329 -30.01 1.86 -11.72
CA VAL A 329 -30.73 1.89 -12.99
C VAL A 329 -32.20 1.59 -12.73
N SER A 330 -33.05 2.62 -12.83
CA SER A 330 -34.49 2.48 -12.69
C SER A 330 -35.11 1.82 -13.93
N SER A 331 -36.37 1.41 -13.83
CA SER A 331 -37.13 0.91 -15.00
C SER A 331 -37.27 1.96 -16.11
N THR A 332 -37.25 3.25 -15.77
CA THR A 332 -37.26 4.35 -16.74
C THR A 332 -35.91 4.50 -17.44
N ASP A 333 -34.81 4.31 -16.70
CA ASP A 333 -33.46 4.32 -17.28
C ASP A 333 -33.26 3.14 -18.22
N ALA A 334 -33.74 1.95 -17.85
CA ALA A 334 -33.66 0.77 -18.72
C ALA A 334 -34.34 1.00 -20.09
N LYS A 335 -35.48 1.71 -20.12
CA LYS A 335 -36.16 2.11 -21.37
C LYS A 335 -35.36 3.10 -22.22
N LYS A 336 -34.37 3.78 -21.63
CA LYS A 336 -33.44 4.71 -22.29
C LYS A 336 -32.11 4.06 -22.67
N GLY A 337 -32.01 2.73 -22.58
CA GLY A 337 -30.82 1.96 -22.94
C GLY A 337 -29.76 1.84 -21.84
N TYR A 338 -30.05 2.24 -20.59
CA TYR A 338 -29.11 1.99 -19.50
C TYR A 338 -29.17 0.52 -19.06
N VAL A 339 -28.01 -0.08 -18.84
CA VAL A 339 -27.89 -1.48 -18.41
C VAL A 339 -27.38 -1.58 -16.97
N ARG A 340 -27.78 -2.66 -16.28
CA ARG A 340 -27.27 -3.01 -14.95
C ARG A 340 -26.00 -3.84 -15.06
N LYS A 341 -25.00 -3.28 -15.73
CA LYS A 341 -23.70 -3.90 -15.96
C LYS A 341 -22.61 -2.83 -15.96
N PHE A 342 -21.45 -3.16 -15.42
CA PHE A 342 -20.26 -2.32 -15.42
C PHE A 342 -19.00 -3.19 -15.34
N ARG A 343 -17.86 -2.64 -15.73
CA ARG A 343 -16.57 -3.34 -15.77
C ARG A 343 -15.55 -2.50 -15.00
N ILE A 344 -14.98 -3.02 -13.93
CA ILE A 344 -13.98 -2.32 -13.10
C ILE A 344 -12.62 -2.93 -13.38
N ASP A 345 -11.66 -2.06 -13.67
CA ASP A 345 -10.23 -2.38 -13.73
C ASP A 345 -9.67 -2.39 -12.30
N ARG A 346 -9.66 -1.22 -11.65
CA ARG A 346 -9.10 -1.07 -10.30
C ARG A 346 -9.71 0.06 -9.50
N ILE A 347 -9.45 0.04 -8.19
CA ILE A 347 -9.74 1.13 -7.26
C ILE A 347 -8.41 1.78 -6.85
N ARG A 348 -8.40 3.12 -6.77
CA ARG A 348 -7.24 3.89 -6.35
C ARG A 348 -7.56 4.85 -5.23
N LEU A 349 -6.83 4.76 -4.12
CA LEU A 349 -6.81 5.80 -3.11
C LEU A 349 -5.54 6.61 -3.32
N VAL A 350 -5.70 7.83 -3.82
CA VAL A 350 -4.59 8.73 -4.11
C VAL A 350 -4.45 9.72 -2.95
N PRO A 351 -3.34 9.69 -2.21
CA PRO A 351 -3.08 10.66 -1.15
C PRO A 351 -3.16 12.09 -1.69
N SER A 352 -3.93 12.93 -1.00
CA SER A 352 -3.91 14.37 -1.24
C SER A 352 -2.63 14.92 -0.61
N VAL A 353 -1.73 15.47 -1.41
CA VAL A 353 -0.52 16.14 -0.91
C VAL A 353 -0.97 17.30 0.00
N LYS A 354 -0.40 17.37 1.21
CA LYS A 354 -0.64 18.49 2.13
C LYS A 354 0.09 19.75 1.67
#